data_AF-R4M6M5-F1
#
_entry.id   AF-R4M6M5-F1
#
_cell.length_a   1.000
_cell.length_b   1.000
_cell.length_c   1.000
_cell.angle_alpha   90.00
_cell.angle_beta   90.00
_cell.angle_gamma   90.00
#
_symmetry.space_group_name_H-M   'P 1'
#
loop_
_entity.id
_entity.type
_entity.pdbx_description
1 polymer ?
#
loop_
_entity_poly.entity_id
_entity_poly.type
_entity_poly.pdbx_seq_one_letter_code
_entity_poly.pdbx_strand_id
1 'polypeptide(L)'
;MSPSNLPRTVGELRAAGHRERGVKQEIRENLLTALADGDNVWPGILGFDDTVIPQVERALIAGHDFVLLGERGQGKTRLLRALAGLLDEWTPVIAGAELGEHPYTPITPESIRRAAQLGDDLPVAWKHRSERYTEKLATPDTSVADLVGDVDPIKVAEGRSLGDPETIAYGLIPRAHRGIVAVNELPDLAERIQVSMLNVMEERDIQVRGYTLRLPLDVLVVASANPEDYTNRGRIITPIKDRFGAEIRTHYPLELEAEMGVIVQEAHLSAQVPDYLMQVLARFARYLRESRSIDQRSGVSARFAIAAAETVAAAARHRGAVLGETDPVARVVDLGTVIDVLRGKLEFESGEEGREQAVLEHLLRRATADTASRVLGGIDVGSLVTAVEGGSAVTTGVDLSKDVLALQRLPVVDRMAQAGRQSRGSVPRHWNWRWRRYTWPSALTRSAGRARPSMAKSDGDDPLRPASPRLRSSRRHSLRYSAYTGGPDPLAPPVDLRDALEQIGQDVMAGASAGAGRCQMLRRGTRNLTGADRLAAEVNRRRRELLRRNNLDGTLQEIKKLIAGRAGRTQAWPAR
;
A
#
# COMPACT_ATOMS: atom_id res chain seq x y z
N MET A 1 -36.97 4.32 -1.20
CA MET A 1 -38.33 4.92 -1.22
C MET A 1 -38.17 6.35 -0.74
N SER A 2 -38.66 7.32 -1.50
CA SER A 2 -38.65 8.72 -1.07
C SER A 2 -39.50 8.88 0.21
N PRO A 3 -39.11 9.75 1.16
CA PRO A 3 -39.87 9.97 2.38
C PRO A 3 -41.31 10.39 2.06
N SER A 4 -42.29 9.85 2.79
CA SER A 4 -43.72 10.07 2.53
C SER A 4 -44.19 11.53 2.74
N ASN A 5 -43.40 12.32 3.47
CA ASN A 5 -43.76 13.66 3.94
C ASN A 5 -43.20 14.79 3.05
N LEU A 6 -42.56 14.44 1.93
CA LEU A 6 -42.00 15.46 1.03
C LEU A 6 -43.03 15.92 -0.02
N PRO A 7 -42.98 17.21 -0.44
CA PRO A 7 -43.81 17.75 -1.50
C PRO A 7 -43.81 16.91 -2.78
N ARG A 8 -44.99 16.71 -3.38
CA ARG A 8 -45.20 15.92 -4.60
C ARG A 8 -45.55 16.76 -5.81
N THR A 9 -45.80 18.05 -5.63
CA THR A 9 -46.05 19.00 -6.72
C THR A 9 -45.24 20.28 -6.54
N VAL A 10 -45.11 21.07 -7.62
CA VAL A 10 -44.44 22.37 -7.58
C VAL A 10 -45.15 23.34 -6.62
N GLY A 11 -46.47 23.33 -6.58
CA GLY A 11 -47.27 24.14 -5.66
C GLY A 11 -46.98 23.83 -4.20
N GLU A 12 -46.95 22.54 -3.84
CA GLU A 12 -46.58 22.10 -2.49
C GLU A 12 -45.14 22.47 -2.15
N LEU A 13 -44.21 22.33 -3.11
CA LEU A 13 -42.79 22.66 -2.92
C LEU A 13 -42.60 24.17 -2.64
N ARG A 14 -43.34 25.02 -3.36
CA ARG A 14 -43.35 26.48 -3.15
C ARG A 14 -43.98 26.84 -1.80
N ALA A 15 -45.10 26.22 -1.44
CA ALA A 15 -45.76 26.43 -0.15
C ALA A 15 -44.87 26.01 1.03
N ALA A 16 -44.02 24.99 0.86
CA ALA A 16 -43.02 24.57 1.83
C ALA A 16 -41.82 25.55 1.94
N GLY A 17 -41.76 26.60 1.12
CA GLY A 17 -40.69 27.60 1.16
C GLY A 17 -39.34 27.10 0.62
N HIS A 18 -39.35 26.08 -0.24
CA HIS A 18 -38.13 25.53 -0.81
C HIS A 18 -37.36 26.59 -1.61
N ARG A 19 -36.02 26.57 -1.48
CA ARG A 19 -35.11 27.44 -2.23
C ARG A 19 -34.21 26.59 -3.11
N GLU A 20 -34.21 26.89 -4.41
CA GLU A 20 -33.28 26.28 -5.34
C GLU A 20 -31.85 26.74 -5.03
N ARG A 21 -30.92 25.78 -4.96
CA ARG A 21 -29.49 26.00 -4.80
C ARG A 21 -28.75 25.22 -5.89
N GLY A 22 -27.69 25.82 -6.41
CA GLY A 22 -26.74 25.11 -7.26
C GLY A 22 -25.88 24.13 -6.44
N VAL A 23 -25.40 23.06 -7.05
CA VAL A 23 -24.67 21.98 -6.38
C VAL A 23 -23.41 22.48 -5.67
N LYS A 24 -22.71 23.45 -6.28
CA LYS A 24 -21.52 24.07 -5.68
C LYS A 24 -21.86 24.91 -4.45
N GLN A 25 -23.02 25.57 -4.45
CA GLN A 25 -23.51 26.33 -3.29
C GLN A 25 -23.97 25.39 -2.17
N GLU A 26 -24.73 24.35 -2.52
CA GLU A 26 -25.17 23.31 -1.59
C GLU A 26 -23.97 22.67 -0.85
N ILE A 27 -22.97 22.19 -1.59
CA ILE A 27 -21.77 21.58 -1.01
C ILE A 27 -21.02 22.56 -0.11
N ARG A 28 -20.89 23.82 -0.52
CA ARG A 28 -20.24 24.88 0.27
C ARG A 28 -20.95 25.11 1.61
N GLU A 29 -22.27 25.29 1.58
CA GLU A 29 -23.06 25.56 2.79
C GLU A 29 -23.04 24.37 3.75
N ASN A 30 -23.19 23.16 3.22
CA ASN A 30 -23.16 21.92 4.01
C ASN A 30 -21.76 21.68 4.62
N LEU A 31 -20.69 21.93 3.87
CA LEU A 31 -19.32 21.85 4.38
C LEU A 31 -19.08 22.87 5.49
N LEU A 32 -19.44 24.13 5.29
CA LEU A 32 -19.24 25.18 6.30
C LEU A 32 -20.02 24.89 7.59
N THR A 33 -21.24 24.36 7.46
CA THR A 33 -22.06 23.94 8.61
C THR A 33 -21.38 22.81 9.37
N ALA A 34 -20.99 21.74 8.68
CA ALA A 34 -20.32 20.60 9.30
C ALA A 34 -18.98 21.01 9.98
N LEU A 35 -18.21 21.91 9.36
CA LEU A 35 -16.98 22.44 9.95
C LEU A 35 -17.26 23.29 11.21
N ALA A 36 -18.33 24.09 11.21
CA ALA A 36 -18.72 24.89 12.38
C ALA A 36 -19.18 24.00 13.56
N ASP A 37 -19.86 22.91 13.26
CA ASP A 37 -20.36 21.94 14.25
C ASP A 37 -19.27 20.98 14.75
N GLY A 38 -18.10 20.94 14.09
CA GLY A 38 -16.99 20.04 14.43
C GLY A 38 -17.22 18.60 13.98
N ASP A 39 -18.09 18.39 12.99
CA ASP A 39 -18.40 17.09 12.43
C ASP A 39 -17.23 16.54 11.61
N ASN A 40 -17.07 15.20 11.60
CA ASN A 40 -16.10 14.56 10.72
C ASN A 40 -16.65 14.45 9.29
N VAL A 41 -16.27 15.40 8.44
CA VAL A 41 -16.64 15.47 7.02
C VAL A 41 -15.96 14.40 6.17
N TRP A 42 -14.79 13.92 6.59
CA TRP A 42 -13.89 13.08 5.78
C TRP A 42 -13.69 11.69 6.40
N PRO A 43 -14.76 10.88 6.56
CA PRO A 43 -14.67 9.61 7.27
C PRO A 43 -13.72 8.63 6.56
N GLY A 44 -12.76 8.10 7.32
CA GLY A 44 -11.81 7.08 6.85
C GLY A 44 -10.70 7.61 5.93
N ILE A 45 -10.52 8.94 5.85
CA ILE A 45 -9.33 9.57 5.26
C ILE A 45 -8.31 9.78 6.36
N LEU A 46 -7.08 9.30 6.19
CA LEU A 46 -6.04 9.28 7.23
C LEU A 46 -4.80 10.05 6.77
N GLY A 47 -4.27 10.92 7.62
CA GLY A 47 -2.97 11.59 7.40
C GLY A 47 -3.01 12.74 6.40
N PHE A 48 -4.20 13.27 6.12
CA PHE A 48 -4.44 14.40 5.22
C PHE A 48 -4.91 15.67 5.94
N ASP A 49 -5.11 15.58 7.25
CA ASP A 49 -5.74 16.60 8.11
C ASP A 49 -5.07 17.97 7.98
N ASP A 50 -3.73 17.99 7.94
CA ASP A 50 -2.94 19.23 7.89
C ASP A 50 -2.46 19.60 6.47
N THR A 51 -2.78 18.79 5.45
CA THR A 51 -2.18 18.92 4.11
C THR A 51 -3.22 18.98 2.99
N VAL A 52 -3.85 17.85 2.67
CA VAL A 52 -4.75 17.69 1.51
C VAL A 52 -6.15 18.18 1.85
N ILE A 53 -6.69 17.80 3.01
CA ILE A 53 -8.06 18.14 3.42
C ILE A 53 -8.28 19.67 3.42
N PRO A 54 -7.41 20.50 4.02
CA PRO A 54 -7.60 21.95 4.01
C PRO A 54 -7.58 22.56 2.60
N GLN A 55 -6.85 21.95 1.64
CA GLN A 55 -6.84 22.40 0.25
C GLN A 55 -8.14 22.04 -0.47
N VAL A 56 -8.67 20.84 -0.22
CA VAL A 56 -9.97 20.39 -0.76
C VAL A 56 -11.09 21.26 -0.23
N GLU A 57 -11.12 21.50 1.07
CA GLU A 57 -12.13 22.34 1.71
C GLU A 57 -12.14 23.75 1.13
N ARG A 58 -10.97 24.38 0.98
CA ARG A 58 -10.84 25.70 0.35
C ARG A 58 -11.29 25.69 -1.12
N ALA A 59 -10.97 24.65 -1.88
CA ALA A 59 -11.42 24.52 -3.27
C ALA A 59 -12.95 24.41 -3.37
N LEU A 60 -13.57 23.61 -2.50
CA LEU A 60 -15.02 23.48 -2.41
C LEU A 60 -15.69 24.77 -1.96
N ILE A 61 -15.12 25.46 -0.97
CA ILE A 61 -15.60 26.78 -0.53
C ILE A 61 -15.49 27.78 -1.68
N ALA A 62 -14.43 27.74 -2.49
CA ALA A 62 -14.31 28.59 -3.67
C ALA A 62 -15.27 28.20 -4.82
N GLY A 63 -15.86 27.00 -4.78
CA GLY A 63 -16.70 26.46 -5.87
C GLY A 63 -15.89 26.01 -7.08
N HIS A 64 -14.62 25.66 -6.88
CA HIS A 64 -13.74 25.23 -7.95
C HIS A 64 -14.00 23.77 -8.32
N ASP A 65 -14.01 23.49 -9.63
CA ASP A 65 -13.71 22.16 -10.12
C ASP A 65 -12.22 21.91 -9.85
N PHE A 66 -11.86 20.70 -9.42
CA PHE A 66 -10.48 20.40 -9.00
C PHE A 66 -9.98 19.04 -9.44
N VAL A 67 -8.66 18.91 -9.50
CA VAL A 67 -7.97 17.66 -9.78
C VAL A 67 -7.11 17.23 -8.60
N LEU A 68 -7.22 15.96 -8.21
CA LEU A 68 -6.33 15.31 -7.26
C LEU A 68 -5.15 14.69 -8.00
N LEU A 69 -3.95 15.20 -7.74
CA LEU A 69 -2.71 14.65 -8.27
C LEU A 69 -2.02 13.77 -7.24
N GLY A 70 -1.77 12.52 -7.59
CA GLY A 70 -0.93 11.66 -6.78
C GLY A 70 -0.76 10.28 -7.37
N GLU A 71 0.06 9.46 -6.73
CA GLU A 71 0.28 8.09 -7.17
C GLU A 71 -0.89 7.16 -6.83
N ARG A 72 -0.79 5.92 -7.27
CA ARG A 72 -1.80 4.89 -7.01
C ARG A 72 -1.79 4.49 -5.53
N GLY A 73 -2.99 4.42 -4.95
CA GLY A 73 -3.15 3.99 -3.55
C GLY A 73 -2.94 5.08 -2.50
N GLN A 74 -2.94 6.37 -2.88
CA GLN A 74 -2.91 7.52 -1.96
C GLN A 74 -4.32 7.96 -1.51
N GLY A 75 -5.36 7.14 -1.65
CA GLY A 75 -6.70 7.47 -1.16
C GLY A 75 -7.52 8.47 -2.00
N LYS A 76 -7.05 8.88 -3.20
CA LYS A 76 -7.75 9.84 -4.09
C LYS A 76 -9.23 9.49 -4.32
N THR A 77 -9.52 8.27 -4.77
CA THR A 77 -10.90 7.83 -5.04
C THR A 77 -11.77 7.80 -3.78
N ARG A 78 -11.19 7.46 -2.61
CA ARG A 78 -11.92 7.46 -1.33
C ARG A 78 -12.32 8.89 -0.96
N LEU A 79 -11.40 9.84 -1.14
CA LEU A 79 -11.65 11.27 -0.91
C LEU A 79 -12.73 11.82 -1.86
N LEU A 80 -12.68 11.49 -3.16
CA LEU A 80 -13.71 11.91 -4.12
C LEU A 80 -15.10 11.35 -3.75
N ARG A 81 -15.18 10.08 -3.35
CA ARG A 81 -16.45 9.45 -2.93
C ARG A 81 -17.01 10.04 -1.64
N ALA A 82 -16.16 10.55 -0.75
CA ALA A 82 -16.60 11.21 0.48
C ALA A 82 -17.40 12.51 0.20
N LEU A 83 -17.15 13.17 -0.94
CA LEU A 83 -17.88 14.39 -1.34
C LEU A 83 -19.38 14.17 -1.47
N ALA A 84 -19.84 12.97 -1.80
CA ALA A 84 -21.27 12.65 -1.85
C ALA A 84 -21.96 12.86 -0.49
N GLY A 85 -21.21 12.80 0.61
CA GLY A 85 -21.70 13.08 1.96
C GLY A 85 -22.05 14.55 2.20
N LEU A 86 -21.47 15.47 1.40
CA LEU A 86 -21.74 16.92 1.47
C LEU A 86 -23.00 17.35 0.70
N LEU A 87 -23.62 16.42 -0.05
CA LEU A 87 -24.90 16.67 -0.69
C LEU A 87 -26.05 16.45 0.30
N ASP A 88 -27.11 17.24 0.16
CA ASP A 88 -28.39 17.05 0.82
C ASP A 88 -28.88 15.62 0.54
N GLU A 89 -29.42 14.97 1.57
CA GLU A 89 -29.90 13.59 1.45
C GLU A 89 -30.91 13.42 0.31
N TRP A 90 -31.80 14.40 0.13
CA TRP A 90 -32.87 14.39 -0.87
C TRP A 90 -32.95 15.74 -1.59
N THR A 91 -33.05 15.71 -2.92
CA THR A 91 -33.28 16.91 -3.76
C THR A 91 -34.51 16.74 -4.65
N PRO A 92 -35.34 17.78 -4.83
CA PRO A 92 -36.51 17.69 -5.70
C PRO A 92 -36.09 17.70 -7.17
N VAL A 93 -36.76 16.87 -7.97
CA VAL A 93 -36.60 16.78 -9.42
C VAL A 93 -37.96 16.66 -10.10
N ILE A 94 -38.06 17.04 -11.37
CA ILE A 94 -39.28 16.82 -12.16
C ILE A 94 -39.51 15.32 -12.33
N ALA A 95 -40.70 14.83 -11.96
CA ALA A 95 -40.97 13.39 -12.04
C ALA A 95 -41.01 12.92 -13.50
N GLY A 96 -40.23 11.88 -13.81
CA GLY A 96 -40.13 11.31 -15.16
C GLY A 96 -39.31 12.13 -16.14
N ALA A 97 -38.62 13.19 -15.71
CA ALA A 97 -37.65 13.87 -16.56
C ALA A 97 -36.41 12.99 -16.79
N GLU A 98 -35.81 13.07 -17.98
CA GLU A 98 -34.59 12.33 -18.32
C GLU A 98 -33.36 12.83 -17.54
N LEU A 99 -33.35 14.14 -17.21
CA LEU A 99 -32.31 14.79 -16.42
C LEU A 99 -32.83 15.07 -15.00
N GLY A 100 -31.91 15.27 -14.05
CA GLY A 100 -32.23 15.65 -12.67
C GLY A 100 -32.68 17.11 -12.52
N GLU A 101 -33.59 17.57 -13.38
CA GLU A 101 -34.00 18.97 -13.53
C GLU A 101 -34.76 19.46 -12.29
N HIS A 102 -34.46 20.68 -11.86
CA HIS A 102 -35.19 21.30 -10.78
C HIS A 102 -36.59 21.73 -11.25
N PRO A 103 -37.67 21.50 -10.47
CA PRO A 103 -39.02 21.88 -10.88
C PRO A 103 -39.25 23.37 -11.12
N TYR A 104 -38.40 24.26 -10.58
CA TYR A 104 -38.50 25.70 -10.86
C TYR A 104 -37.73 26.14 -12.10
N THR A 105 -36.77 25.34 -12.55
CA THR A 105 -35.85 25.67 -13.66
C THR A 105 -35.73 24.48 -14.60
N PRO A 106 -36.81 24.13 -15.36
CA PRO A 106 -36.75 23.09 -16.37
C PRO A 106 -35.80 23.50 -17.52
N ILE A 107 -35.09 22.51 -18.05
CA ILE A 107 -34.04 22.62 -19.06
C ILE A 107 -34.46 21.95 -20.36
N THR A 108 -34.95 20.70 -20.31
CA THR A 108 -35.24 19.96 -21.54
C THR A 108 -36.54 20.49 -22.19
N PRO A 109 -36.67 20.42 -23.53
CA PRO A 109 -37.90 20.85 -24.21
C PRO A 109 -39.17 20.18 -23.67
N GLU A 110 -39.09 18.89 -23.33
CA GLU A 110 -40.20 18.15 -22.71
C GLU A 110 -40.57 18.74 -21.34
N SER A 111 -39.59 18.89 -20.45
CA SER A 111 -39.79 19.44 -19.11
C SER A 111 -40.33 20.86 -19.13
N ILE A 112 -39.86 21.72 -20.05
CA ILE A 112 -40.35 23.09 -20.23
C ILE A 112 -41.83 23.08 -20.63
N ARG A 113 -42.23 22.24 -21.61
CA ARG A 113 -43.63 22.13 -22.03
C ARG A 113 -44.52 21.61 -20.89
N ARG A 114 -44.06 20.58 -20.17
CA ARG A 114 -44.79 20.00 -19.02
C ARG A 114 -44.98 21.02 -17.91
N ALA A 115 -43.95 21.79 -17.58
CA ALA A 115 -44.03 22.85 -16.57
C ALA A 115 -45.01 23.97 -16.99
N ALA A 116 -45.01 24.36 -18.27
CA ALA A 116 -45.96 25.36 -18.77
C ALA A 116 -47.42 24.88 -18.76
N GLN A 117 -47.65 23.58 -19.02
CA GLN A 117 -49.00 22.99 -19.04
C GLN A 117 -49.57 22.74 -17.65
N LEU A 118 -48.74 22.21 -16.74
CA LEU A 118 -49.20 21.75 -15.43
C LEU A 118 -49.05 22.81 -14.33
N GLY A 119 -48.18 23.80 -14.51
CA GLY A 119 -47.97 24.87 -13.52
C GLY A 119 -47.64 24.31 -12.14
N ASP A 120 -48.43 24.69 -11.13
CA ASP A 120 -48.26 24.24 -9.75
C ASP A 120 -48.57 22.74 -9.56
N ASP A 121 -49.30 22.11 -10.48
CA ASP A 121 -49.59 20.67 -10.45
C ASP A 121 -48.46 19.80 -11.04
N LEU A 122 -47.37 20.40 -11.53
CA LEU A 122 -46.23 19.67 -12.08
C LEU A 122 -45.70 18.66 -11.04
N PRO A 123 -45.68 17.35 -11.34
CA PRO A 123 -45.26 16.34 -10.38
C PRO A 123 -43.77 16.42 -10.04
N VAL A 124 -43.48 16.33 -8.75
CA VAL A 124 -42.13 16.34 -8.16
C VAL A 124 -41.78 14.95 -7.63
N ALA A 125 -40.59 14.46 -7.99
CA ALA A 125 -39.96 13.30 -7.39
C ALA A 125 -38.73 13.74 -6.57
N TRP A 126 -38.20 12.84 -5.73
CA TRP A 126 -37.05 13.13 -4.88
C TRP A 126 -35.92 12.17 -5.15
N LYS A 127 -34.77 12.73 -5.54
CA LYS A 127 -33.55 11.99 -5.87
C LYS A 127 -32.62 11.97 -4.66
N HIS A 128 -32.13 10.79 -4.30
CA HIS A 128 -31.24 10.64 -3.14
C HIS A 128 -29.79 11.02 -3.51
N ARG A 129 -28.99 11.52 -2.54
CA ARG A 129 -27.57 11.87 -2.77
C ARG A 129 -26.71 10.75 -3.37
N SER A 130 -27.01 9.49 -3.08
CA SER A 130 -26.28 8.35 -3.66
C SER A 130 -26.44 8.23 -5.17
N GLU A 131 -27.49 8.83 -5.74
CA GLU A 131 -27.77 8.86 -7.18
C GLU A 131 -27.21 10.13 -7.85
N ARG A 132 -26.61 11.03 -7.07
CA ARG A 132 -26.08 12.33 -7.50
C ARG A 132 -24.54 12.34 -7.57
N TYR A 133 -23.88 11.23 -7.25
CA TYR A 133 -22.46 11.04 -7.47
C TYR A 133 -22.27 10.02 -8.59
N THR A 134 -21.62 10.45 -9.66
CA THR A 134 -21.34 9.59 -10.81
C THR A 134 -19.84 9.52 -11.05
N GLU A 135 -19.32 8.30 -11.15
CA GLU A 135 -17.90 8.04 -11.31
C GLU A 135 -17.64 7.33 -12.63
N LYS A 136 -16.68 7.84 -13.42
CA LYS A 136 -16.20 7.20 -14.64
C LYS A 136 -14.71 6.98 -14.51
N LEU A 137 -14.29 5.72 -14.66
CA LEU A 137 -12.89 5.42 -14.93
C LEU A 137 -12.60 5.79 -16.39
N ALA A 138 -11.64 6.69 -16.59
CA ALA A 138 -11.14 7.01 -17.90
C ALA A 138 -10.45 5.79 -18.51
N THR A 139 -10.88 5.42 -19.70
CA THR A 139 -10.22 4.42 -20.52
C THR A 139 -10.09 4.95 -21.94
N PRO A 140 -9.08 4.53 -22.71
CA PRO A 140 -8.91 4.96 -24.10
C PRO A 140 -10.13 4.66 -24.99
N ASP A 141 -10.89 3.62 -24.64
CA ASP A 141 -12.09 3.17 -25.37
C ASP A 141 -13.36 3.96 -25.00
N THR A 142 -13.29 4.87 -24.03
CA THR A 142 -14.43 5.74 -23.71
C THR A 142 -14.80 6.56 -24.94
N SER A 143 -16.09 6.69 -25.24
CA SER A 143 -16.57 7.47 -26.37
C SER A 143 -17.11 8.84 -25.93
N VAL A 144 -17.23 9.78 -26.87
CA VAL A 144 -17.92 11.07 -26.62
C VAL A 144 -19.39 10.81 -26.26
N ALA A 145 -20.02 9.82 -26.88
CA ALA A 145 -21.39 9.41 -26.60
C ALA A 145 -21.59 8.98 -25.13
N ASP A 146 -20.59 8.32 -24.52
CA ASP A 146 -20.68 7.89 -23.12
C ASP A 146 -20.71 9.06 -22.13
N LEU A 147 -19.95 10.13 -22.40
CA LEU A 147 -19.85 11.28 -21.49
C LEU A 147 -20.90 12.35 -21.78
N VAL A 148 -21.13 12.65 -23.06
CA VAL A 148 -21.93 13.77 -23.51
C VAL A 148 -23.31 13.31 -23.96
N GLY A 149 -23.36 12.26 -24.78
CA GLY A 149 -24.58 11.71 -25.38
C GLY A 149 -24.47 11.60 -26.90
N ASP A 150 -25.40 10.86 -27.51
CA ASP A 150 -25.53 10.74 -28.97
C ASP A 150 -27.02 10.67 -29.36
N VAL A 151 -27.33 10.71 -30.66
CA VAL A 151 -28.68 10.51 -31.19
C VAL A 151 -29.11 9.06 -30.99
N ASP A 152 -30.27 8.85 -30.39
CA ASP A 152 -30.90 7.55 -30.20
C ASP A 152 -31.56 7.09 -31.51
N PRO A 153 -31.05 6.03 -32.17
CA PRO A 153 -31.61 5.56 -33.43
C PRO A 153 -33.02 4.98 -33.28
N ILE A 154 -33.41 4.50 -32.09
CA ILE A 154 -34.75 3.96 -31.85
C ILE A 154 -35.78 5.10 -31.87
N LYS A 155 -35.51 6.20 -31.15
CA LYS A 155 -36.37 7.38 -31.14
C LYS A 155 -36.52 8.00 -32.53
N VAL A 156 -35.47 7.95 -33.36
CA VAL A 156 -35.54 8.37 -34.78
C VAL A 156 -36.40 7.41 -35.61
N ALA A 157 -36.28 6.10 -35.39
CA ALA A 157 -37.08 5.09 -36.09
C ALA A 157 -38.58 5.16 -35.76
N GLU A 158 -38.95 5.70 -34.60
CA GLU A 158 -40.34 5.98 -34.20
C GLU A 158 -40.97 7.19 -34.93
N GLY A 159 -40.26 7.77 -35.91
CA GLY A 159 -40.77 8.83 -36.78
C GLY A 159 -40.42 10.24 -36.32
N ARG A 160 -39.56 10.39 -35.30
CA ARG A 160 -39.01 11.70 -34.92
C ARG A 160 -37.95 12.13 -35.91
N SER A 161 -37.90 13.43 -36.19
CA SER A 161 -36.85 14.01 -37.03
C SER A 161 -35.49 13.85 -36.35
N LEU A 162 -34.43 13.63 -37.13
CA LEU A 162 -33.04 13.65 -36.65
C LEU A 162 -32.67 14.96 -35.92
N GLY A 163 -33.41 16.05 -36.18
CA GLY A 163 -33.21 17.35 -35.53
C GLY A 163 -34.12 17.62 -34.34
N ASP A 164 -34.94 16.66 -33.91
CA ASP A 164 -35.71 16.77 -32.67
C ASP A 164 -34.77 16.57 -31.46
N PRO A 165 -34.58 17.57 -30.58
CA PRO A 165 -33.74 17.43 -29.39
C PRO A 165 -34.14 16.27 -28.46
N GLU A 166 -35.38 15.79 -28.56
CA GLU A 166 -35.85 14.65 -27.77
C GLU A 166 -35.34 13.30 -28.26
N THR A 167 -34.70 13.26 -29.44
CA THR A 167 -33.98 12.07 -29.94
C THR A 167 -32.60 11.89 -29.29
N ILE A 168 -32.12 12.85 -28.50
CA ILE A 168 -30.83 12.76 -27.83
C ILE A 168 -30.91 11.76 -26.67
N ALA A 169 -29.98 10.80 -26.64
CA ALA A 169 -29.69 10.00 -25.47
C ALA A 169 -28.54 10.67 -24.70
N TYR A 170 -28.87 11.29 -23.56
CA TYR A 170 -27.87 11.98 -22.75
C TYR A 170 -26.83 11.03 -22.15
N GLY A 171 -25.56 11.44 -22.22
CA GLY A 171 -24.44 10.74 -21.61
C GLY A 171 -24.33 10.98 -20.10
N LEU A 172 -23.19 10.61 -19.54
CA LEU A 172 -22.92 10.63 -18.11
C LEU A 172 -22.98 12.04 -17.48
N ILE A 173 -22.40 13.04 -18.14
CA ILE A 173 -22.27 14.40 -17.58
C ILE A 173 -23.64 15.09 -17.49
N PRO A 174 -24.48 15.12 -18.54
CA PRO A 174 -25.80 15.75 -18.41
C PRO A 174 -26.70 15.02 -17.40
N ARG A 175 -26.64 13.68 -17.34
CA ARG A 175 -27.40 12.90 -16.34
C ARG A 175 -26.96 13.16 -14.90
N ALA A 176 -25.73 13.65 -14.70
CA ALA A 176 -25.22 14.06 -13.41
C ALA A 176 -25.61 15.50 -13.01
N HIS A 177 -26.50 16.15 -13.77
CA HIS A 177 -27.03 17.47 -13.43
C HIS A 177 -27.49 17.54 -11.97
N ARG A 178 -27.11 18.64 -11.29
CA ARG A 178 -27.23 18.89 -9.85
C ARG A 178 -26.52 17.82 -9.02
N GLY A 179 -25.34 17.41 -9.45
CA GLY A 179 -24.54 16.35 -8.84
C GLY A 179 -23.04 16.52 -9.05
N ILE A 180 -22.31 15.47 -8.71
CA ILE A 180 -20.84 15.40 -8.76
C ILE A 180 -20.45 14.41 -9.86
N VAL A 181 -19.57 14.85 -10.76
CA VAL A 181 -18.95 14.00 -11.78
C VAL A 181 -17.49 13.77 -11.39
N ALA A 182 -17.16 12.53 -11.06
CA ALA A 182 -15.80 12.10 -10.76
C ALA A 182 -15.17 11.38 -11.97
N VAL A 183 -14.11 11.94 -12.53
CA VAL A 183 -13.33 11.33 -13.62
C VAL A 183 -12.01 10.81 -13.07
N ASN A 184 -11.89 9.48 -12.94
CA ASN A 184 -10.66 8.86 -12.47
C ASN A 184 -9.69 8.61 -13.61
N GLU A 185 -8.41 8.88 -13.36
CA GLU A 185 -7.32 8.75 -14.35
C GLU A 185 -7.57 9.59 -15.61
N LEU A 186 -8.01 10.84 -15.44
CA LEU A 186 -8.35 11.77 -16.52
C LEU A 186 -7.37 11.78 -17.73
N PRO A 187 -6.03 11.70 -17.53
CA PRO A 187 -5.06 11.59 -18.63
C PRO A 187 -5.24 10.40 -19.60
N ASP A 188 -5.99 9.36 -19.19
CA ASP A 188 -6.26 8.18 -20.02
C ASP A 188 -7.42 8.40 -21.02
N LEU A 189 -8.15 9.52 -20.91
CA LEU A 189 -9.12 9.92 -21.94
C LEU A 189 -8.39 10.46 -23.17
N ALA A 190 -8.85 10.07 -24.36
CA ALA A 190 -8.37 10.67 -25.61
C ALA A 190 -8.66 12.19 -25.65
N GLU A 191 -7.74 12.96 -26.24
CA GLU A 191 -7.83 14.42 -26.35
C GLU A 191 -9.19 14.93 -26.85
N ARG A 192 -9.74 14.32 -27.91
CA ARG A 192 -11.07 14.70 -28.44
C ARG A 192 -12.19 14.63 -27.39
N ILE A 193 -12.11 13.66 -26.48
CA ILE A 193 -13.11 13.42 -25.43
C ILE A 193 -12.97 14.47 -24.34
N GLN A 194 -11.73 14.83 -23.99
CA GLN A 194 -11.45 15.91 -23.05
C GLN A 194 -11.99 17.25 -23.59
N VAL A 195 -11.81 17.54 -24.88
CA VAL A 195 -12.40 18.73 -25.53
C VAL A 195 -13.93 18.68 -25.47
N SER A 196 -14.55 17.56 -25.82
CA SER A 196 -16.02 17.44 -25.75
C SER A 196 -16.55 17.62 -24.33
N MET A 197 -15.86 17.09 -23.32
CA MET A 197 -16.19 17.31 -21.91
C MET A 197 -16.11 18.80 -21.54
N LEU A 198 -15.08 19.51 -22.00
CA LEU A 198 -14.91 20.95 -21.74
C LEU A 198 -16.10 21.75 -22.29
N ASN A 199 -16.50 21.50 -23.53
CA ASN A 199 -17.59 22.25 -24.18
C ASN A 199 -18.90 22.12 -23.39
N VAL A 200 -19.20 20.92 -22.88
CA VAL A 200 -20.37 20.68 -22.03
C VAL A 200 -20.27 21.42 -20.70
N MET A 201 -19.07 21.49 -20.12
CA MET A 201 -18.83 22.14 -18.82
C MET A 201 -18.77 23.68 -18.88
N GLU A 202 -18.27 24.25 -19.97
CA GLU A 202 -18.02 25.68 -20.11
C GLU A 202 -19.12 26.38 -20.89
N GLU A 203 -19.27 25.97 -22.15
CA GLU A 203 -20.16 26.62 -23.10
C GLU A 203 -21.62 26.28 -22.82
N ARG A 204 -21.86 25.28 -21.97
CA ARG A 204 -23.18 24.72 -21.66
C ARG A 204 -23.86 24.23 -22.93
N ASP A 205 -23.08 23.88 -23.95
CA ASP A 205 -23.57 23.53 -25.27
C ASP A 205 -23.13 22.09 -25.58
N ILE A 206 -24.09 21.27 -25.99
CA ILE A 206 -23.87 19.92 -26.51
C ILE A 206 -23.99 19.97 -28.03
N GLN A 207 -22.97 19.48 -28.72
CA GLN A 207 -23.02 19.27 -30.16
C GLN A 207 -23.13 17.78 -30.47
N VAL A 208 -24.29 17.35 -30.97
CA VAL A 208 -24.51 15.97 -31.43
C VAL A 208 -24.93 15.98 -32.90
N ARG A 209 -24.13 15.33 -33.76
CA ARG A 209 -24.45 15.06 -35.18
C ARG A 209 -25.04 16.24 -35.98
N GLY A 210 -24.60 17.47 -35.70
CA GLY A 210 -24.99 18.68 -36.42
C GLY A 210 -25.97 19.60 -35.70
N TYR A 211 -26.42 19.25 -34.49
CA TYR A 211 -27.30 20.09 -33.68
C TYR A 211 -26.60 20.56 -32.41
N THR A 212 -26.79 21.84 -32.08
CA THR A 212 -26.31 22.45 -30.85
C THR A 212 -27.47 22.60 -29.87
N LEU A 213 -27.42 21.89 -28.75
CA LEU A 213 -28.37 22.02 -27.65
C LEU A 213 -27.70 22.72 -26.48
N ARG A 214 -28.28 23.83 -26.03
CA ARG A 214 -27.83 24.51 -24.81
C ARG A 214 -28.41 23.82 -23.57
N LEU A 215 -27.56 23.19 -22.77
CA LEU A 215 -27.88 22.63 -21.46
C LEU A 215 -27.14 23.39 -20.37
N PRO A 216 -27.80 24.30 -19.62
CA PRO A 216 -27.22 24.96 -18.47
C PRO A 216 -27.04 23.99 -17.29
N LEU A 217 -26.05 23.11 -17.40
CA LEU A 217 -25.77 22.09 -16.41
C LEU A 217 -25.11 22.70 -15.18
N ASP A 218 -25.67 22.38 -14.02
CA ASP A 218 -25.10 22.63 -12.70
C ASP A 218 -24.42 21.35 -12.20
N VAL A 219 -23.10 21.27 -12.33
CA VAL A 219 -22.30 20.10 -11.94
C VAL A 219 -21.02 20.53 -11.23
N LEU A 220 -20.58 19.74 -10.27
CA LEU A 220 -19.21 19.80 -9.75
C LEU A 220 -18.38 18.73 -10.43
N VAL A 221 -17.30 19.13 -11.11
CA VAL A 221 -16.39 18.18 -11.76
C VAL A 221 -15.14 18.02 -10.91
N VAL A 222 -14.85 16.77 -10.56
CA VAL A 222 -13.66 16.40 -9.82
C VAL A 222 -12.92 15.32 -10.58
N ALA A 223 -11.61 15.42 -10.64
CA ALA A 223 -10.79 14.48 -11.37
C ALA A 223 -9.67 13.90 -10.50
N SER A 224 -9.12 12.77 -10.93
CA SER A 224 -7.85 12.28 -10.41
C SER A 224 -6.87 11.98 -11.54
N ALA A 225 -5.59 12.20 -11.27
CA ALA A 225 -4.51 11.92 -12.20
C ALA A 225 -3.22 11.55 -11.44
N ASN A 226 -2.33 10.86 -12.15
CA ASN A 226 -0.93 10.68 -11.75
C ASN A 226 -0.13 11.93 -12.15
N PRO A 227 0.73 12.53 -11.27
CA PRO A 227 1.51 13.71 -11.60
C PRO A 227 2.34 13.58 -12.88
N GLU A 228 2.92 12.41 -13.15
CA GLU A 228 3.74 12.18 -14.35
C GLU A 228 2.93 12.30 -15.64
N ASP A 229 1.73 11.71 -15.64
CA ASP A 229 0.80 11.77 -16.77
C ASP A 229 0.16 13.15 -16.90
N TYR A 230 0.07 13.90 -15.79
CA TYR A 230 -0.44 15.27 -15.78
C TYR A 230 0.53 16.26 -16.44
N THR A 231 1.85 16.07 -16.29
CA THR A 231 2.87 17.02 -16.79
C THR A 231 3.53 16.61 -18.11
N ASN A 232 3.60 15.32 -18.45
CA ASN A 232 4.34 14.86 -19.63
C ASN A 232 3.47 14.70 -20.88
N ARG A 233 3.99 15.17 -22.03
CA ARG A 233 3.50 14.92 -23.41
C ARG A 233 2.04 15.30 -23.73
N GLY A 234 1.43 16.23 -22.99
CA GLY A 234 0.10 16.74 -23.36
C GLY A 234 -1.04 15.72 -23.23
N ARG A 235 -0.91 14.76 -22.30
CA ARG A 235 -2.02 13.82 -22.01
C ARG A 235 -3.26 14.52 -21.45
N ILE A 236 -3.09 15.67 -20.80
CA ILE A 236 -4.19 16.61 -20.55
C ILE A 236 -3.95 17.86 -21.39
N ILE A 237 -5.00 18.28 -22.10
CA ILE A 237 -4.95 19.50 -22.91
C ILE A 237 -4.91 20.75 -22.04
N THR A 238 -4.13 21.75 -22.43
CA THR A 238 -3.99 23.03 -21.71
C THR A 238 -5.35 23.66 -21.35
N PRO A 239 -6.37 23.69 -22.23
CA PRO A 239 -7.69 24.25 -21.88
C PRO A 239 -8.36 23.59 -20.67
N ILE A 240 -8.21 22.26 -20.50
CA ILE A 240 -8.78 21.54 -19.36
C ILE A 240 -7.99 21.87 -18.09
N LYS A 241 -6.65 21.94 -18.19
CA LYS A 241 -5.80 22.30 -17.06
C LYS A 241 -6.15 23.68 -16.52
N ASP A 242 -6.32 24.67 -17.40
CA ASP A 242 -6.65 26.05 -17.01
C ASP A 242 -8.06 26.17 -16.42
N ARG A 243 -8.96 25.21 -16.71
CA ARG A 243 -10.33 25.20 -16.19
C ARG A 243 -10.45 24.66 -14.77
N PHE A 244 -9.55 23.78 -14.35
CA PHE A 244 -9.54 23.32 -12.96
C PHE A 244 -9.04 24.46 -12.05
N GLY A 245 -9.93 25.00 -11.23
CA GLY A 245 -9.61 26.09 -10.31
C GLY A 245 -8.71 25.67 -9.14
N ALA A 246 -8.47 24.37 -8.94
CA ALA A 246 -7.50 23.87 -7.98
C ALA A 246 -6.81 22.59 -8.46
N GLU A 247 -5.48 22.56 -8.30
CA GLU A 247 -4.63 21.38 -8.41
C GLU A 247 -4.19 20.99 -6.99
N ILE A 248 -4.62 19.84 -6.50
CA ILE A 248 -4.34 19.40 -5.13
C ILE A 248 -3.45 18.16 -5.15
N ARG A 249 -2.27 18.26 -4.56
CA ARG A 249 -1.30 17.16 -4.52
C ARG A 249 -1.51 16.27 -3.29
N THR A 250 -1.92 15.04 -3.53
CA THR A 250 -1.99 13.98 -2.53
C THR A 250 -0.64 13.31 -2.31
N HIS A 251 -0.49 12.61 -1.20
CA HIS A 251 0.73 11.91 -0.82
C HIS A 251 0.40 10.64 -0.04
N TYR A 252 1.37 9.75 0.17
CA TYR A 252 1.22 8.70 1.19
C TYR A 252 1.26 9.31 2.60
N PRO A 253 0.70 8.63 3.62
CA PRO A 253 0.73 9.13 5.00
C PRO A 253 2.13 9.58 5.46
N LEU A 254 2.24 10.83 5.92
CA LEU A 254 3.50 11.40 6.38
C LEU A 254 3.88 10.89 7.77
N GLU A 255 2.88 10.60 8.60
CA GLU A 255 3.04 10.05 9.94
C GLU A 255 2.88 8.53 9.95
N LEU A 256 3.68 7.86 10.80
CA LEU A 256 3.64 6.40 10.94
C LEU A 256 2.28 5.91 11.43
N GLU A 257 1.64 6.64 12.35
CA GLU A 257 0.33 6.29 12.90
C GLU A 257 -0.76 6.29 11.83
N ALA A 258 -0.72 7.26 10.91
CA ALA A 258 -1.65 7.31 9.78
C ALA A 258 -1.41 6.17 8.80
N GLU A 259 -0.14 5.81 8.51
CA GLU A 259 0.19 4.64 7.69
C GLU A 259 -0.34 3.34 8.32
N MET A 260 -0.15 3.17 9.63
CA MET A 260 -0.70 2.03 10.37
C MET A 260 -2.22 2.01 10.35
N GLY A 261 -2.86 3.17 10.52
CA GLY A 261 -4.31 3.31 10.41
C GLY A 261 -4.82 2.85 9.04
N VAL A 262 -4.12 3.17 7.96
CA VAL A 262 -4.50 2.73 6.60
C VAL A 262 -4.42 1.21 6.50
N ILE A 263 -3.33 0.61 7.01
CA ILE A 263 -3.18 -0.86 7.01
C ILE A 263 -4.31 -1.51 7.80
N VAL A 264 -4.61 -1.02 9.01
CA VAL A 264 -5.65 -1.58 9.88
C VAL A 264 -7.05 -1.41 9.28
N GLN A 265 -7.30 -0.28 8.62
CA GLN A 265 -8.59 0.02 8.00
C GLN A 265 -8.88 -0.90 6.80
N GLU A 266 -7.86 -1.23 6.00
CA GLU A 266 -8.05 -1.91 4.71
C GLU A 266 -7.68 -3.40 4.71
N ALA A 267 -6.80 -3.86 5.61
CA ALA A 267 -6.30 -5.23 5.60
C ALA A 267 -7.29 -6.25 6.18
N HIS A 268 -7.42 -7.40 5.50
CA HIS A 268 -8.20 -8.53 5.99
C HIS A 268 -7.29 -9.58 6.64
N LEU A 269 -7.06 -9.42 7.94
CA LEU A 269 -6.11 -10.27 8.68
C LEU A 269 -6.69 -11.65 9.00
N SER A 270 -5.98 -12.71 8.60
CA SER A 270 -6.37 -14.11 8.86
C SER A 270 -5.92 -14.66 10.23
N ALA A 271 -5.07 -13.90 10.93
CA ALA A 271 -4.54 -14.14 12.26
C ALA A 271 -4.21 -12.81 12.94
N GLN A 272 -4.03 -12.81 14.26
CA GLN A 272 -3.68 -11.58 14.99
C GLN A 272 -2.28 -11.11 14.61
N VAL A 273 -2.16 -9.83 14.23
CA VAL A 273 -0.87 -9.15 14.01
C VAL A 273 -0.68 -8.09 15.10
N PRO A 274 0.30 -8.25 16.01
CA PRO A 274 0.58 -7.25 17.04
C PRO A 274 0.97 -5.87 16.49
N ASP A 275 0.66 -4.81 17.23
CA ASP A 275 0.91 -3.41 16.82
C ASP A 275 2.38 -3.13 16.49
N TYR A 276 3.32 -3.73 17.23
CA TYR A 276 4.74 -3.56 16.92
C TYR A 276 5.12 -4.20 15.57
N LEU A 277 4.47 -5.29 15.13
CA LEU A 277 4.69 -5.82 13.78
C LEU A 277 4.04 -4.92 12.73
N MET A 278 2.87 -4.34 13.02
CA MET A 278 2.27 -3.32 12.14
C MET A 278 3.18 -2.10 11.99
N GLN A 279 3.83 -1.64 13.06
CA GLN A 279 4.86 -0.59 13.01
C GLN A 279 6.04 -0.98 12.13
N VAL A 280 6.53 -2.22 12.22
CA VAL A 280 7.61 -2.71 11.34
C VAL A 280 7.19 -2.66 9.88
N LEU A 281 5.99 -3.15 9.55
CA LEU A 281 5.48 -3.15 8.18
C LEU A 281 5.27 -1.74 7.62
N ALA A 282 4.71 -0.84 8.43
CA ALA A 282 4.55 0.57 8.06
C ALA A 282 5.91 1.26 7.85
N ARG A 283 6.89 1.06 8.73
CA ARG A 283 8.27 1.57 8.53
C ARG A 283 8.93 0.97 7.30
N PHE A 284 8.74 -0.33 7.08
CA PHE A 284 9.31 -1.01 5.92
C PHE A 284 8.79 -0.41 4.62
N ALA A 285 7.47 -0.19 4.50
CA ALA A 285 6.88 0.48 3.34
C ALA A 285 7.47 1.89 3.12
N ARG A 286 7.65 2.67 4.20
CA ARG A 286 8.28 4.00 4.12
C ARG A 286 9.74 3.94 3.67
N TYR A 287 10.53 3.02 4.23
CA TYR A 287 11.92 2.85 3.83
C TYR A 287 12.07 2.39 2.39
N LEU A 288 11.10 1.63 1.86
CA LEU A 288 11.07 1.31 0.44
C LEU A 288 10.80 2.55 -0.42
N ARG A 289 9.84 3.41 -0.03
CA ARG A 289 9.58 4.69 -0.72
C ARG A 289 10.77 5.65 -0.66
N GLU A 290 11.54 5.65 0.42
CA GLU A 290 12.73 6.49 0.56
C GLU A 290 13.99 5.89 -0.08
N SER A 291 13.94 4.62 -0.52
CA SER A 291 15.10 3.90 -1.02
C SER A 291 15.44 4.27 -2.46
N ARG A 292 16.71 4.62 -2.69
CA ARG A 292 17.26 4.84 -4.04
C ARG A 292 17.42 3.58 -4.88
N SER A 293 17.15 2.40 -4.31
CA SER A 293 17.19 1.13 -5.04
C SER A 293 15.82 0.74 -5.60
N ILE A 294 14.76 1.46 -5.24
CA ILE A 294 13.38 1.22 -5.69
C ILE A 294 13.02 2.30 -6.72
N ASP A 295 12.41 1.89 -7.84
CA ASP A 295 11.95 2.82 -8.87
C ASP A 295 10.82 3.69 -8.29
N GLN A 296 11.11 4.98 -8.16
CA GLN A 296 10.19 5.95 -7.58
C GLN A 296 9.03 6.31 -8.50
N ARG A 297 9.14 6.05 -9.81
CA ARG A 297 8.07 6.29 -10.78
C ARG A 297 6.92 5.31 -10.60
N SER A 298 7.27 4.06 -10.33
CA SER A 298 6.31 3.00 -10.03
C SER A 298 5.89 3.01 -8.56
N GLY A 299 6.79 3.47 -7.68
CA GLY A 299 6.54 3.78 -6.28
C GLY A 299 6.17 2.56 -5.43
N VAL A 300 6.07 2.75 -4.11
CA VAL A 300 5.55 1.73 -3.19
C VAL A 300 4.19 2.14 -2.66
N SER A 301 3.14 1.57 -3.26
CA SER A 301 1.76 1.89 -2.89
C SER A 301 1.39 1.48 -1.46
N ALA A 302 0.35 2.11 -0.90
CA ALA A 302 -0.27 1.64 0.36
C ALA A 302 -0.76 0.18 0.26
N ARG A 303 -1.11 -0.28 -0.95
CA ARG A 303 -1.51 -1.69 -1.19
C ARG A 303 -0.38 -2.68 -0.91
N PHE A 304 0.88 -2.25 -1.03
CA PHE A 304 2.02 -3.09 -0.63
C PHE A 304 2.00 -3.34 0.88
N ALA A 305 1.84 -2.29 1.68
CA ALA A 305 1.82 -2.40 3.14
C ALA A 305 0.61 -3.22 3.65
N ILE A 306 -0.57 -3.02 3.03
CA ILE A 306 -1.77 -3.82 3.29
C ILE A 306 -1.51 -5.30 3.00
N ALA A 307 -1.00 -5.60 1.80
CA ALA A 307 -0.68 -6.97 1.42
C ALA A 307 0.39 -7.59 2.33
N ALA A 308 1.38 -6.81 2.78
CA ALA A 308 2.41 -7.28 3.69
C ALA A 308 1.82 -7.69 5.05
N ALA A 309 0.85 -6.93 5.59
CA ALA A 309 0.15 -7.28 6.82
C ALA A 309 -0.70 -8.55 6.65
N GLU A 310 -1.41 -8.68 5.53
CA GLU A 310 -2.17 -9.88 5.19
C GLU A 310 -1.27 -11.11 5.02
N THR A 311 -0.10 -10.96 4.38
CA THR A 311 0.90 -12.01 4.23
C THR A 311 1.45 -12.47 5.58
N VAL A 312 1.79 -11.54 6.47
CA VAL A 312 2.27 -11.86 7.82
C VAL A 312 1.20 -12.58 8.65
N ALA A 313 -0.06 -12.13 8.56
CA ALA A 313 -1.18 -12.80 9.19
C ALA A 313 -1.38 -14.24 8.63
N ALA A 314 -1.28 -14.39 7.31
CA ALA A 314 -1.39 -15.69 6.65
C ALA A 314 -0.24 -16.64 7.03
N ALA A 315 0.99 -16.12 7.16
CA ALA A 315 2.15 -16.89 7.63
C ALA A 315 1.94 -17.39 9.06
N ALA A 316 1.41 -16.53 9.95
CA ALA A 316 1.05 -16.92 11.31
C ALA A 316 -0.03 -18.00 11.32
N ARG A 317 -1.08 -17.86 10.50
CA ARG A 317 -2.16 -18.85 10.38
C ARG A 317 -1.67 -20.18 9.84
N HIS A 318 -0.83 -20.15 8.81
CA HIS A 318 -0.22 -21.35 8.22
C HIS A 318 0.62 -22.08 9.27
N ARG A 319 1.49 -21.36 9.99
CA ARG A 319 2.28 -21.91 11.10
C ARG A 319 1.38 -22.52 12.17
N GLY A 320 0.32 -21.82 12.57
CA GLY A 320 -0.64 -22.33 13.54
C GLY A 320 -1.32 -23.62 13.10
N ALA A 321 -1.70 -23.73 11.83
CA ALA A 321 -2.29 -24.95 11.27
C ALA A 321 -1.31 -26.13 11.29
N VAL A 322 -0.02 -25.89 10.98
CA VAL A 322 1.02 -26.94 11.02
C VAL A 322 1.33 -27.38 12.46
N LEU A 323 1.33 -26.45 13.41
CA LEU A 323 1.67 -26.70 14.82
C LEU A 323 0.46 -27.04 15.70
N GLY A 324 -0.76 -27.04 15.17
CA GLY A 324 -1.99 -27.24 15.93
C GLY A 324 -2.33 -26.10 16.90
N GLU A 325 -1.86 -24.87 16.64
CA GLU A 325 -2.21 -23.69 17.43
C GLU A 325 -3.63 -23.21 17.06
N THR A 326 -4.52 -23.11 18.06
CA THR A 326 -5.93 -22.69 17.85
C THR A 326 -6.10 -21.18 17.64
N ASP A 327 -5.20 -20.38 18.21
CA ASP A 327 -5.21 -18.92 18.12
C ASP A 327 -3.81 -18.43 17.66
N PRO A 328 -3.53 -18.48 16.35
CA PRO A 328 -2.23 -18.07 15.83
C PRO A 328 -2.04 -16.57 15.93
N VAL A 329 -0.88 -16.18 16.46
CA VAL A 329 -0.42 -14.78 16.52
C VAL A 329 0.85 -14.64 15.71
N ALA A 330 0.94 -13.59 14.90
CA ALA A 330 2.11 -13.29 14.10
C ALA A 330 3.33 -12.95 14.96
N ARG A 331 4.50 -13.36 14.47
CA ARG A 331 5.81 -13.20 15.12
C ARG A 331 6.79 -12.54 14.17
N VAL A 332 7.92 -12.06 14.70
CA VAL A 332 8.99 -11.43 13.90
C VAL A 332 9.50 -12.37 12.79
N VAL A 333 9.54 -13.68 13.04
CA VAL A 333 9.94 -14.67 12.02
C VAL A 333 9.00 -14.70 10.81
N ASP A 334 7.71 -14.35 11.01
CA ASP A 334 6.71 -14.36 9.95
C ASP A 334 6.93 -13.17 8.97
N LEU A 335 7.65 -12.11 9.36
CA LEU A 335 7.97 -10.96 8.50
C LEU A 335 8.80 -11.33 7.26
N GLY A 336 9.64 -12.38 7.34
CA GLY A 336 10.47 -12.81 6.21
C GLY A 336 9.64 -13.19 4.98
N THR A 337 8.43 -13.72 5.20
CA THR A 337 7.51 -14.14 4.12
C THR A 337 7.05 -12.98 3.24
N VAL A 338 7.11 -11.73 3.74
CA VAL A 338 6.81 -10.54 2.96
C VAL A 338 7.74 -10.44 1.74
N ILE A 339 9.04 -10.71 1.94
CA ILE A 339 10.04 -10.64 0.88
C ILE A 339 9.79 -11.74 -0.14
N ASP A 340 9.55 -12.97 0.32
CA ASP A 340 9.33 -14.13 -0.53
C ASP A 340 8.10 -13.97 -1.45
N VAL A 341 7.02 -13.39 -0.92
CA VAL A 341 5.72 -13.30 -1.61
C VAL A 341 5.55 -11.99 -2.38
N LEU A 342 6.04 -10.86 -1.85
CA LEU A 342 5.71 -9.54 -2.37
C LEU A 342 6.85 -8.85 -3.13
N ARG A 343 8.03 -9.47 -3.27
CA ARG A 343 9.13 -8.92 -4.09
C ARG A 343 8.66 -8.50 -5.49
N GLY A 344 7.84 -9.33 -6.15
CA GLY A 344 7.34 -9.05 -7.50
C GLY A 344 6.36 -7.88 -7.61
N LYS A 345 5.94 -7.27 -6.49
CA LYS A 345 5.12 -6.05 -6.47
C LYS A 345 5.96 -4.77 -6.41
N LEU A 346 7.29 -4.90 -6.38
CA LEU A 346 8.22 -3.78 -6.32
C LEU A 346 9.03 -3.75 -7.60
N GLU A 347 9.20 -2.55 -8.13
CA GLU A 347 10.10 -2.27 -9.24
C GLU A 347 11.39 -1.67 -8.70
N PHE A 348 12.52 -2.13 -9.21
CA PHE A 348 13.84 -1.74 -8.75
C PHE A 348 14.50 -0.82 -9.77
N GLU A 349 15.34 0.08 -9.29
CA GLU A 349 16.14 0.93 -10.16
C GLU A 349 17.08 0.11 -11.04
N SER A 350 17.39 0.67 -12.22
CA SER A 350 18.29 0.02 -13.18
C SER A 350 19.67 -0.25 -12.55
N GLY A 351 20.13 -1.51 -12.61
CA GLY A 351 21.41 -1.93 -12.04
C GLY A 351 21.34 -2.57 -10.64
N GLU A 352 20.15 -2.74 -10.08
CA GLU A 352 19.92 -3.51 -8.84
C GLU A 352 19.58 -5.00 -9.10
N GLU A 353 19.70 -5.46 -10.35
CA GLU A 353 19.45 -6.85 -10.75
C GLU A 353 20.27 -7.84 -9.90
N GLY A 354 19.58 -8.83 -9.33
CA GLY A 354 20.19 -9.85 -8.46
C GLY A 354 20.53 -9.38 -7.05
N ARG A 355 20.24 -8.11 -6.71
CA ARG A 355 20.41 -7.54 -5.36
C ARG A 355 19.08 -7.25 -4.67
N GLU A 356 17.96 -7.46 -5.35
CA GLU A 356 16.63 -7.08 -4.87
C GLU A 356 16.37 -7.67 -3.48
N GLN A 357 16.62 -8.97 -3.33
CA GLN A 357 16.40 -9.67 -2.07
C GLN A 357 17.26 -9.11 -0.93
N ALA A 358 18.55 -8.83 -1.19
CA ALA A 358 19.46 -8.31 -0.17
C ALA A 358 19.06 -6.90 0.29
N VAL A 359 18.58 -6.06 -0.64
CA VAL A 359 18.05 -4.73 -0.34
C VAL A 359 16.79 -4.84 0.53
N LEU A 360 15.83 -5.67 0.13
CA LEU A 360 14.59 -5.88 0.90
C LEU A 360 14.87 -6.43 2.31
N GLU A 361 15.78 -7.40 2.43
CA GLU A 361 16.18 -7.96 3.73
C GLU A 361 16.82 -6.91 4.63
N HIS A 362 17.71 -6.08 4.06
CA HIS A 362 18.34 -5.00 4.82
C HIS A 362 17.31 -3.97 5.30
N LEU A 363 16.42 -3.51 4.43
CA LEU A 363 15.38 -2.53 4.80
C LEU A 363 14.39 -3.09 5.82
N LEU A 364 14.02 -4.38 5.72
CA LEU A 364 13.16 -5.03 6.71
C LEU A 364 13.87 -5.19 8.06
N ARG A 365 15.16 -5.56 8.08
CA ARG A 365 15.97 -5.62 9.31
C ARG A 365 16.07 -4.25 9.97
N ARG A 366 16.32 -3.20 9.19
CA ARG A 366 16.34 -1.81 9.67
C ARG A 366 15.00 -1.40 10.27
N ALA A 367 13.88 -1.65 9.58
CA ALA A 367 12.53 -1.37 10.10
C ALA A 367 12.24 -2.12 11.41
N THR A 368 12.70 -3.37 11.52
CA THR A 368 12.60 -4.18 12.74
C THR A 368 13.43 -3.59 13.87
N ALA A 369 14.69 -3.23 13.61
CA ALA A 369 15.60 -2.66 14.60
C ALA A 369 15.10 -1.31 15.13
N ASP A 370 14.63 -0.42 14.24
CA ASP A 370 14.12 0.90 14.64
C ASP A 370 12.82 0.80 15.46
N THR A 371 11.96 -0.17 15.13
CA THR A 371 10.75 -0.44 15.92
C THR A 371 11.11 -1.01 17.28
N ALA A 372 12.03 -1.98 17.34
CA ALA A 372 12.49 -2.56 18.60
C ALA A 372 13.14 -1.50 19.49
N SER A 373 14.01 -0.64 18.95
CA SER A 373 14.65 0.45 19.68
C SER A 373 13.64 1.41 20.32
N ARG A 374 12.55 1.73 19.60
CA ARG A 374 11.49 2.61 20.12
C ARG A 374 10.58 1.92 21.12
N VAL A 375 10.14 0.71 20.83
CA VAL A 375 9.20 -0.05 21.70
C VAL A 375 9.89 -0.49 23.00
N LEU A 376 11.17 -0.84 22.94
CA LEU A 376 11.96 -1.31 24.08
C LEU A 376 12.81 -0.20 24.71
N GLY A 377 12.69 1.04 24.22
CA GLY A 377 13.45 2.18 24.72
C GLY A 377 13.28 2.34 26.23
N GLY A 378 14.40 2.46 26.95
CA GLY A 378 14.42 2.57 28.41
C GLY A 378 14.33 1.24 29.17
N ILE A 379 14.22 0.10 28.50
CA ILE A 379 14.34 -1.22 29.13
C ILE A 379 15.80 -1.67 29.12
N ASP A 380 16.37 -1.89 30.30
CA ASP A 380 17.70 -2.48 30.42
C ASP A 380 17.67 -3.98 30.05
N VAL A 381 18.16 -4.27 28.85
CA VAL A 381 18.30 -5.62 28.30
C VAL A 381 19.62 -6.30 28.67
N GLY A 382 20.48 -5.68 29.50
CA GLY A 382 21.77 -6.23 29.90
C GLY A 382 21.67 -7.62 30.52
N SER A 383 20.67 -7.83 31.40
CA SER A 383 20.39 -9.15 31.98
C SER A 383 20.04 -10.23 30.95
N LEU A 384 19.39 -9.86 29.84
CA LEU A 384 19.10 -10.77 28.74
C LEU A 384 20.38 -11.08 27.94
N VAL A 385 21.20 -10.06 27.66
CA VAL A 385 22.49 -10.23 26.96
C VAL A 385 23.40 -11.16 27.76
N THR A 386 23.56 -10.92 29.06
CA THR A 386 24.36 -11.78 29.95
C THR A 386 23.85 -13.21 29.98
N ALA A 387 22.52 -13.42 29.99
CA ALA A 387 21.95 -14.76 29.95
C ALA A 387 22.27 -15.51 28.64
N VAL A 388 22.22 -14.82 27.50
CA VAL A 388 22.55 -15.37 26.18
C VAL A 388 24.05 -15.64 26.05
N GLU A 389 24.90 -14.71 26.51
CA GLU A 389 26.36 -14.88 26.56
C GLU A 389 26.80 -16.00 27.51
N GLY A 390 26.08 -16.17 28.62
CA GLY A 390 26.26 -17.25 29.60
C GLY A 390 25.83 -18.64 29.12
N GLY A 391 25.48 -18.81 27.83
CA GLY A 391 25.19 -20.11 27.21
C GLY A 391 23.70 -20.45 27.06
N SER A 392 22.79 -19.55 27.45
CA SER A 392 21.35 -19.73 27.22
C SER A 392 20.99 -19.41 25.76
N ALA A 393 21.29 -20.33 24.85
CA ALA A 393 20.98 -20.14 23.44
C ALA A 393 19.46 -20.02 23.23
N VAL A 394 19.04 -18.97 22.53
CA VAL A 394 17.64 -18.73 22.19
C VAL A 394 17.40 -19.25 20.78
N THR A 395 16.53 -20.23 20.64
CA THR A 395 16.10 -20.71 19.34
C THR A 395 14.75 -20.10 19.02
N THR A 396 14.67 -19.44 17.86
CA THR A 396 13.41 -18.95 17.29
C THR A 396 13.27 -19.52 15.89
N GLY A 397 12.05 -19.73 15.42
CA GLY A 397 11.85 -20.33 14.10
C GLY A 397 10.40 -20.58 13.79
N VAL A 398 10.13 -20.85 12.52
CA VAL A 398 8.78 -21.13 12.00
C VAL A 398 8.19 -22.44 12.55
N ASP A 399 9.03 -23.38 13.01
CA ASP A 399 8.58 -24.69 13.53
C ASP A 399 8.46 -24.76 15.06
N LEU A 400 8.68 -23.65 15.78
CA LEU A 400 8.60 -23.63 17.23
C LEU A 400 7.22 -23.17 17.69
N SER A 401 6.59 -23.91 18.60
CA SER A 401 5.33 -23.46 19.22
C SER A 401 5.59 -22.30 20.18
N LYS A 402 4.52 -21.57 20.52
CA LYS A 402 4.57 -20.45 21.48
C LYS A 402 5.17 -20.81 22.85
N ASP A 403 5.14 -22.10 23.21
CA ASP A 403 5.53 -22.61 24.52
C ASP A 403 7.05 -22.92 24.63
N VAL A 404 7.81 -22.84 23.53
CA VAL A 404 9.23 -23.26 23.48
C VAL A 404 10.22 -22.10 23.70
N LEU A 405 9.74 -20.87 23.97
CA LEU A 405 10.60 -19.75 24.36
C LEU A 405 11.12 -19.97 25.80
N ALA A 406 12.25 -20.66 25.93
CA ALA A 406 12.92 -20.99 27.19
C ALA A 406 13.31 -19.79 28.08
N LEU A 407 13.10 -18.56 27.61
CA LEU A 407 13.40 -17.30 28.31
C LEU A 407 12.27 -16.76 29.20
N GLN A 408 11.12 -17.46 29.30
CA GLN A 408 9.95 -17.03 30.10
C GLN A 408 10.20 -16.82 31.60
N ARG A 409 11.42 -17.00 32.11
CA ARG A 409 11.77 -16.87 33.54
C ARG A 409 12.55 -15.60 33.90
N LEU A 410 12.83 -14.70 32.95
CA LEU A 410 13.55 -13.45 33.23
C LEU A 410 12.58 -12.27 33.37
N PRO A 411 12.63 -11.47 34.47
CA PRO A 411 11.75 -10.30 34.66
C PRO A 411 11.85 -9.23 33.55
N VAL A 412 12.99 -9.16 32.86
CA VAL A 412 13.15 -8.28 31.69
C VAL A 412 12.25 -8.72 30.53
N VAL A 413 12.01 -10.02 30.34
CA VAL A 413 11.16 -10.55 29.27
C VAL A 413 9.70 -10.19 29.51
N ASP A 414 9.23 -10.20 30.76
CA ASP A 414 7.88 -9.75 31.11
C ASP A 414 7.69 -8.25 30.85
N ARG A 415 8.69 -7.42 31.19
CA ARG A 415 8.69 -5.99 30.88
C ARG A 415 8.67 -5.73 29.38
N MET A 416 9.47 -6.47 28.59
CA MET A 416 9.46 -6.39 27.13
C MET A 416 8.11 -6.83 26.54
N ALA A 417 7.50 -7.91 27.06
CA ALA A 417 6.18 -8.36 26.64
C ALA A 417 5.09 -7.33 26.98
N GLN A 418 5.19 -6.67 28.13
CA GLN A 418 4.29 -5.58 28.51
C GLN A 418 4.46 -4.36 27.59
N ALA A 419 5.70 -3.95 27.30
CA ALA A 419 5.98 -2.86 26.38
C ALA A 419 5.46 -3.15 24.97
N GLY A 420 5.62 -4.38 24.45
CA GLY A 420 5.05 -4.79 23.17
C GLY A 420 3.52 -4.86 23.14
N ARG A 421 2.85 -5.08 24.29
CA ARG A 421 1.38 -4.98 24.41
C ARG A 421 0.90 -3.53 24.54
N GLN A 422 1.72 -2.68 25.16
CA GLN A 422 1.45 -1.26 25.39
C GLN A 422 1.89 -0.38 24.23
N SER A 423 2.63 -0.92 23.25
CA SER A 423 3.05 -0.23 22.02
C SER A 423 1.88 0.11 21.08
N ARG A 424 0.64 0.15 21.60
CA ARG A 424 -0.43 0.89 20.95
C ARG A 424 0.15 2.25 20.67
N GLY A 425 0.37 2.54 19.39
CA GLY A 425 0.62 3.90 18.95
C GLY A 425 -0.40 4.79 19.66
N SER A 426 0.02 5.98 20.08
CA SER A 426 -0.85 6.96 20.68
C SER A 426 -1.86 7.41 19.62
N VAL A 427 -2.86 6.56 19.35
CA VAL A 427 -4.00 6.82 18.50
C VAL A 427 -4.73 7.97 19.19
N PRO A 428 -4.80 9.17 18.58
CA PRO A 428 -5.47 10.30 19.21
C PRO A 428 -6.92 9.91 19.50
N ARG A 429 -7.47 10.34 20.65
CA ARG A 429 -8.80 9.91 21.12
C ARG A 429 -9.95 10.17 20.12
N HIS A 430 -9.76 11.04 19.14
CA HIS A 430 -10.72 11.28 18.04
C HIS A 430 -10.73 10.16 16.99
N TRP A 431 -9.66 9.37 16.86
CA TRP A 431 -9.59 8.13 16.10
C TRP A 431 -10.02 6.96 16.99
N ASN A 432 -11.28 6.92 17.41
CA ASN A 432 -11.77 5.87 18.30
C ASN A 432 -11.96 4.54 17.54
N TRP A 433 -10.85 3.84 17.27
CA TRP A 433 -10.85 2.47 16.76
C TRP A 433 -11.33 1.52 17.86
N ARG A 434 -12.65 1.48 18.09
CA ARG A 434 -13.26 0.32 18.74
C ARG A 434 -13.01 -0.86 17.82
N TRP A 435 -12.04 -1.69 18.18
CA TRP A 435 -11.93 -3.07 17.70
C TRP A 435 -13.34 -3.67 17.71
N ARG A 436 -13.97 -3.80 16.53
CA ARG A 436 -15.07 -4.75 16.40
C ARG A 436 -14.43 -6.08 16.71
N ARG A 437 -14.75 -6.62 17.91
CA ARG A 437 -14.54 -8.04 18.20
C ARG A 437 -15.11 -8.79 17.01
N TYR A 438 -14.24 -9.34 16.17
CA TYR A 438 -14.64 -10.36 15.21
C TYR A 438 -15.05 -11.57 16.04
N THR A 439 -16.32 -11.63 16.42
CA THR A 439 -16.95 -12.89 16.81
C THR A 439 -17.09 -13.70 15.53
N TRP A 440 -16.24 -14.70 15.37
CA TRP A 440 -16.47 -15.76 14.40
C TRP A 440 -17.87 -16.34 14.61
N PRO A 441 -18.70 -16.53 13.58
CA PRO A 441 -19.89 -17.37 13.69
C PRO A 441 -19.41 -18.78 14.04
N SER A 442 -19.63 -19.20 15.28
CA SER A 442 -19.50 -20.58 15.71
C SER A 442 -20.65 -21.38 15.10
N ALA A 443 -20.57 -21.66 13.81
CA ALA A 443 -21.51 -22.52 13.12
C ALA A 443 -20.73 -23.40 12.15
N LEU A 444 -20.12 -24.46 12.70
CA LEU A 444 -19.86 -25.74 12.03
C LEU A 444 -19.34 -26.75 13.08
N THR A 445 -20.13 -26.95 14.14
CA THR A 445 -20.07 -28.16 14.96
C THR A 445 -21.45 -28.80 14.90
N ARG A 446 -21.64 -29.73 13.96
CA ARG A 446 -22.52 -30.92 14.06
C ARG A 446 -22.67 -31.56 12.67
N SER A 447 -21.89 -32.62 12.43
CA SER A 447 -22.43 -33.89 11.91
C SER A 447 -21.35 -34.96 12.04
N ALA A 448 -21.21 -35.51 13.23
CA ALA A 448 -20.59 -36.82 13.41
C ALA A 448 -21.55 -37.86 12.83
N GLY A 449 -21.36 -38.20 11.55
CA GLY A 449 -21.97 -39.35 10.90
C GLY A 449 -21.04 -40.55 11.00
N ARG A 450 -21.43 -41.53 11.83
CA ARG A 450 -20.79 -42.84 11.96
C ARG A 450 -20.66 -43.52 10.59
N ALA A 451 -19.46 -43.98 10.25
CA ALA A 451 -19.28 -45.17 9.43
C ALA A 451 -17.99 -45.88 9.86
N ARG A 452 -18.15 -47.05 10.48
CA ARG A 452 -17.07 -48.04 10.65
C ARG A 452 -16.86 -48.73 9.30
N PRO A 453 -15.62 -49.06 8.90
CA PRO A 453 -15.39 -50.19 8.01
C PRO A 453 -15.03 -51.43 8.83
N SER A 454 -15.68 -52.53 8.47
CA SER A 454 -15.47 -53.88 8.98
C SER A 454 -14.09 -54.42 8.61
N MET A 455 -13.56 -55.26 9.49
CA MET A 455 -12.49 -56.20 9.19
C MET A 455 -12.85 -57.09 8.00
N ALA A 456 -11.94 -57.22 7.04
CA ALA A 456 -11.74 -58.43 6.26
C ALA A 456 -10.24 -58.67 6.16
N LYS A 457 -9.79 -59.82 6.69
CA LYS A 457 -8.46 -60.38 6.45
C LYS A 457 -8.47 -61.01 5.06
N SER A 458 -7.41 -60.78 4.28
CA SER A 458 -6.88 -61.77 3.35
C SER A 458 -5.40 -61.48 3.12
N ASP A 459 -4.59 -62.48 3.43
CA ASP A 459 -3.16 -62.59 3.17
C ASP A 459 -2.85 -62.47 1.67
N GLY A 460 -1.68 -61.92 1.35
CA GLY A 460 -1.13 -61.87 0.00
C GLY A 460 0.10 -60.96 -0.05
N ASP A 461 1.28 -61.57 0.07
CA ASP A 461 2.57 -60.97 -0.26
C ASP A 461 2.57 -60.46 -1.71
N ASP A 462 2.83 -59.17 -1.90
CA ASP A 462 3.12 -58.58 -3.22
C ASP A 462 4.35 -57.66 -3.11
N PRO A 463 5.52 -58.04 -3.65
CA PRO A 463 6.78 -57.33 -3.43
C PRO A 463 7.03 -56.27 -4.51
N LEU A 464 6.05 -55.43 -4.88
CA LEU A 464 6.25 -54.36 -5.88
C LEU A 464 5.39 -53.13 -5.60
N ARG A 465 5.80 -52.30 -4.62
CA ARG A 465 5.36 -50.90 -4.52
C ARG A 465 6.55 -49.96 -4.73
N PRO A 466 6.49 -49.00 -5.68
CA PRO A 466 7.50 -47.97 -5.80
C PRO A 466 7.47 -47.08 -4.56
N ALA A 467 8.64 -46.82 -3.98
CA ALA A 467 8.80 -45.95 -2.83
C ALA A 467 8.17 -44.58 -3.13
N SER A 468 7.24 -44.15 -2.28
CA SER A 468 6.73 -42.78 -2.30
C SER A 468 7.92 -41.82 -2.26
N PRO A 469 8.00 -40.81 -3.16
CA PRO A 469 9.12 -39.90 -3.14
C PRO A 469 9.08 -39.18 -1.80
N ARG A 470 10.11 -39.40 -0.97
CA ARG A 470 10.39 -38.57 0.19
C ARG A 470 10.52 -37.14 -0.34
N LEU A 471 9.46 -36.35 -0.18
CA LEU A 471 9.51 -34.91 -0.35
C LEU A 471 10.71 -34.42 0.46
N ARG A 472 11.78 -34.06 -0.25
CA ARG A 472 12.95 -33.42 0.35
C ARG A 472 12.40 -32.20 1.08
N SER A 473 12.42 -32.27 2.41
CA SER A 473 12.09 -31.13 3.26
C SER A 473 12.96 -29.96 2.80
N SER A 474 12.33 -28.91 2.29
CA SER A 474 12.98 -27.61 2.21
C SER A 474 13.60 -27.33 3.59
N ARG A 475 14.87 -26.94 3.62
CA ARG A 475 15.58 -26.62 4.86
C ARG A 475 14.75 -25.57 5.61
N ARG A 476 14.12 -25.98 6.72
CA ARG A 476 13.31 -25.08 7.52
C ARG A 476 14.22 -24.20 8.37
N HIS A 477 14.02 -22.89 8.30
CA HIS A 477 14.90 -21.91 8.92
C HIS A 477 14.59 -21.78 10.42
N SER A 478 15.38 -22.46 11.27
CA SER A 478 15.51 -22.12 12.69
C SER A 478 16.67 -21.14 12.88
N LEU A 479 16.42 -19.99 13.50
CA LEU A 479 17.44 -19.03 13.91
C LEU A 479 17.85 -19.30 15.35
N ARG A 480 19.15 -19.44 15.58
CA ARG A 480 19.74 -19.63 16.90
C ARG A 480 20.60 -18.42 17.24
N TYR A 481 20.29 -17.77 18.35
CA TYR A 481 21.05 -16.64 18.87
C TYR A 481 22.08 -17.13 19.90
N SER A 482 23.32 -16.67 19.77
CA SER A 482 24.44 -16.92 20.68
C SER A 482 25.26 -15.64 20.89
N ALA A 483 26.27 -15.71 21.77
CA ALA A 483 27.24 -14.63 21.94
C ALA A 483 27.80 -14.15 20.59
N TYR A 484 27.89 -12.83 20.40
CA TYR A 484 28.41 -12.23 19.18
C TYR A 484 29.93 -12.40 19.11
N THR A 485 30.43 -12.98 18.02
CA THR A 485 31.85 -13.33 17.87
C THR A 485 32.66 -12.33 17.04
N GLY A 486 32.09 -11.17 16.69
CA GLY A 486 32.67 -10.21 15.75
C GLY A 486 32.30 -10.50 14.29
N GLY A 487 32.19 -9.45 13.46
CA GLY A 487 31.80 -9.51 12.04
C GLY A 487 31.39 -8.13 11.48
N PRO A 488 31.01 -8.04 10.19
CA PRO A 488 30.41 -6.82 9.63
C PRO A 488 29.13 -6.45 10.40
N ASP A 489 28.84 -5.15 10.53
CA ASP A 489 27.59 -4.69 11.15
C ASP A 489 26.39 -5.30 10.40
N PRO A 490 25.52 -6.09 11.06
CA PRO A 490 24.37 -6.72 10.41
C PRO A 490 23.31 -5.72 9.93
N LEU A 491 23.39 -4.47 10.39
CA LEU A 491 22.57 -3.34 9.95
C LEU A 491 23.26 -2.48 8.89
N ALA A 492 24.49 -2.81 8.47
CA ALA A 492 25.11 -2.13 7.34
C ALA A 492 24.35 -2.43 6.04
N PRO A 493 24.25 -1.47 5.11
CA PRO A 493 23.71 -1.74 3.78
C PRO A 493 24.55 -2.81 3.06
N PRO A 494 23.94 -3.63 2.19
CA PRO A 494 24.67 -4.60 1.41
C PRO A 494 25.75 -3.90 0.57
N VAL A 495 26.94 -4.49 0.54
CA VAL A 495 28.13 -3.95 -0.14
C VAL A 495 27.83 -3.60 -1.60
N ASP A 496 28.10 -2.37 -2.04
CA ASP A 496 27.92 -2.00 -3.44
C ASP A 496 28.92 -2.71 -4.36
N LEU A 497 28.42 -3.65 -5.16
CA LEU A 497 29.19 -4.45 -6.11
C LEU A 497 29.27 -3.82 -7.50
N ARG A 498 28.66 -2.65 -7.77
CA ARG A 498 28.77 -2.01 -9.10
C ARG A 498 30.22 -1.71 -9.45
N ASP A 499 30.96 -1.10 -8.53
CA ASP A 499 32.41 -0.86 -8.69
C ASP A 499 33.18 -2.18 -8.89
N ALA A 500 32.77 -3.24 -8.20
CA ALA A 500 33.38 -4.56 -8.31
C ALA A 500 33.14 -5.18 -9.69
N LEU A 501 31.91 -5.09 -10.21
CA LEU A 501 31.50 -5.60 -11.50
C LEU A 501 32.09 -4.77 -12.65
N GLU A 502 32.16 -3.45 -12.50
CA GLU A 502 32.83 -2.56 -13.45
C GLU A 502 34.33 -2.89 -13.54
N GLN A 503 35.00 -3.09 -12.41
CA GLN A 503 36.42 -3.46 -12.38
C GLN A 503 36.67 -4.85 -12.97
N ILE A 504 35.84 -5.84 -12.62
CA ILE A 504 35.92 -7.20 -13.21
C ILE A 504 35.62 -7.12 -14.71
N GLY A 505 34.65 -6.29 -15.12
CA GLY A 505 34.32 -6.04 -16.51
C GLY A 505 35.49 -5.42 -17.28
N GLN A 506 36.16 -4.42 -16.71
CA GLN A 506 37.37 -3.82 -17.29
C GLN A 506 38.51 -4.84 -17.42
N ASP A 507 38.75 -5.67 -16.40
CA ASP A 507 39.77 -6.72 -16.44
C ASP A 507 39.42 -7.79 -17.50
N VAL A 508 38.14 -8.14 -17.65
CA VAL A 508 37.66 -9.07 -18.69
C VAL A 508 37.79 -8.47 -20.09
N MET A 509 37.46 -7.20 -20.26
CA MET A 509 37.64 -6.47 -21.52
C MET A 509 39.12 -6.28 -21.87
N ALA A 510 40.01 -6.27 -20.88
CA ALA A 510 41.46 -6.28 -21.05
C ALA A 510 42.04 -7.68 -21.32
N GLY A 511 41.19 -8.71 -21.46
CA GLY A 511 41.59 -10.07 -21.86
C GLY A 511 41.75 -11.07 -20.70
N ALA A 512 41.42 -10.70 -19.46
CA ALA A 512 41.41 -11.65 -18.35
C ALA A 512 40.14 -12.52 -18.36
N SER A 513 40.21 -13.72 -17.78
CA SER A 513 38.99 -14.48 -17.52
C SER A 513 38.22 -13.84 -16.35
N ALA A 514 36.89 -13.97 -16.34
CA ALA A 514 36.06 -13.45 -15.24
C ALA A 514 36.50 -13.99 -13.86
N GLY A 515 37.00 -15.23 -13.82
CA GLY A 515 37.59 -15.81 -12.62
C GLY A 515 38.89 -15.12 -12.18
N ALA A 516 39.76 -14.76 -13.14
CA ALA A 516 41.01 -14.05 -12.87
C ALA A 516 40.77 -12.60 -12.44
N GLY A 517 39.88 -11.87 -13.12
CA GLY A 517 39.48 -10.51 -12.73
C GLY A 517 38.90 -10.47 -11.31
N ARG A 518 38.06 -11.44 -10.95
CA ARG A 518 37.55 -11.58 -9.57
C ARG A 518 38.66 -11.79 -8.54
N CYS A 519 39.62 -12.68 -8.81
CA CYS A 519 40.75 -12.90 -7.90
C CYS A 519 41.62 -11.65 -7.73
N GLN A 520 41.81 -10.88 -8.81
CA GLN A 520 42.59 -9.65 -8.81
C GLN A 520 41.88 -8.53 -8.05
N MET A 521 40.56 -8.40 -8.23
CA MET A 521 39.70 -7.51 -7.47
C MET A 521 39.68 -7.84 -5.98
N LEU A 522 39.56 -9.12 -5.59
CA LEU A 522 39.60 -9.52 -4.17
C LEU A 522 40.95 -9.24 -3.50
N ARG A 523 42.06 -9.32 -4.26
CA ARG A 523 43.40 -8.98 -3.77
C ARG A 523 43.58 -7.48 -3.55
N ARG A 524 43.30 -6.68 -4.57
CA ARG A 524 43.53 -5.21 -4.56
C ARG A 524 42.46 -4.46 -3.76
N GLY A 525 41.24 -4.97 -3.75
CA GLY A 525 40.06 -4.26 -3.25
C GLY A 525 39.49 -3.33 -4.31
N THR A 526 38.39 -2.64 -3.99
CA THR A 526 37.79 -1.58 -4.81
C THR A 526 37.84 -0.25 -4.05
N ARG A 527 37.29 0.83 -4.61
CA ARG A 527 37.20 2.14 -3.92
C ARG A 527 36.55 2.02 -2.54
N ASN A 528 35.55 1.15 -2.41
CA ASN A 528 34.75 0.97 -1.21
C ASN A 528 35.04 -0.32 -0.43
N LEU A 529 35.90 -1.21 -0.96
CA LEU A 529 36.25 -2.48 -0.32
C LEU A 529 37.75 -2.61 -0.11
N THR A 530 38.14 -2.92 1.11
CA THR A 530 39.54 -3.20 1.44
C THR A 530 39.97 -4.56 0.89
N GLY A 531 40.98 -4.57 0.02
CA GLY A 531 41.52 -5.79 -0.57
C GLY A 531 42.27 -6.69 0.41
N ALA A 532 42.36 -7.98 0.08
CA ALA A 532 43.07 -8.98 0.87
C ALA A 532 44.53 -8.61 1.13
N ASP A 533 45.19 -7.90 0.21
CA ASP A 533 46.58 -7.46 0.37
C ASP A 533 46.73 -6.44 1.50
N ARG A 534 45.76 -5.51 1.62
CA ARG A 534 45.76 -4.48 2.67
C ARG A 534 45.38 -5.07 4.03
N LEU A 535 44.43 -6.00 4.06
CA LEU A 535 44.07 -6.79 5.24
C LEU A 535 45.25 -7.63 5.75
N ALA A 536 45.95 -8.34 4.85
CA ALA A 536 47.14 -9.10 5.20
C ALA A 536 48.26 -8.20 5.75
N ALA A 537 48.44 -7.01 5.18
CA ALA A 537 49.39 -6.03 5.69
C ALA A 537 49.02 -5.53 7.10
N GLU A 538 47.74 -5.35 7.38
CA GLU A 538 47.23 -4.95 8.69
C GLU A 538 47.36 -6.05 9.75
N VAL A 539 46.98 -7.28 9.42
CA VAL A 539 47.18 -8.46 10.27
C VAL A 539 48.66 -8.64 10.61
N ASN A 540 49.56 -8.51 9.62
CA ASN A 540 50.99 -8.60 9.85
C ASN A 540 51.55 -7.44 10.70
N ARG A 541 50.99 -6.23 10.59
CA ARG A 541 51.33 -5.12 11.51
C ARG A 541 50.89 -5.44 12.93
N ARG A 542 49.64 -5.83 13.13
CA ARG A 542 49.06 -6.14 14.44
C ARG A 542 49.76 -7.33 15.11
N ARG A 543 50.13 -8.35 14.32
CA ARG A 543 50.96 -9.47 14.77
C ARG A 543 52.33 -9.01 15.26
N ARG A 544 53.02 -8.14 14.51
CA ARG A 544 54.32 -7.58 14.92
C ARG A 544 54.22 -6.71 16.18
N GLU A 545 53.13 -5.97 16.33
CA GLU A 545 52.85 -5.19 17.53
C GLU A 545 52.61 -6.06 18.76
N LEU A 546 51.85 -7.15 18.61
CA LEU A 546 51.60 -8.13 19.67
C LEU A 546 52.88 -8.88 20.07
N LEU A 547 53.72 -9.24 19.09
CA LEU A 547 55.02 -9.87 19.35
C LEU A 547 55.98 -8.91 20.06
N ARG A 548 55.99 -7.62 19.70
CA ARG A 548 56.74 -6.56 20.40
C ARG A 548 56.25 -6.33 21.83
N ARG A 549 54.93 -6.31 22.06
CA ARG A 549 54.35 -6.08 23.39
C ARG A 549 54.60 -7.22 24.38
N ASN A 550 54.77 -8.45 23.89
CA ASN A 550 54.95 -9.64 24.74
C ASN A 550 56.41 -10.13 24.85
N ASN A 551 57.39 -9.41 24.29
CA ASN A 551 58.84 -9.71 24.33
C ASN A 551 59.21 -11.20 24.06
N LEU A 552 58.52 -11.85 23.11
CA LEU A 552 58.72 -13.27 22.75
C LEU A 552 59.84 -13.49 21.71
N ASP A 553 60.43 -12.43 21.18
CA ASP A 553 61.52 -12.51 20.19
C ASP A 553 62.80 -13.11 20.81
N GLY A 554 63.07 -12.84 22.10
CA GLY A 554 64.20 -13.43 22.82
C GLY A 554 64.05 -14.93 23.05
N THR A 555 62.85 -15.38 23.43
CA THR A 555 62.57 -16.79 23.75
C THR A 555 62.63 -17.68 22.51
N LEU A 556 62.20 -17.17 21.34
CA LEU A 556 62.30 -17.90 20.07
C LEU A 556 63.74 -18.01 19.55
N GLN A 557 64.60 -17.01 19.80
CA GLN A 557 66.03 -17.09 19.47
C GLN A 557 66.78 -18.09 20.37
N GLU A 558 66.45 -18.15 21.65
CA GLU A 558 66.99 -19.17 22.58
C GLU A 558 66.60 -20.59 22.18
N ILE A 559 65.34 -20.82 21.83
CA ILE A 559 64.85 -22.13 21.37
C ILE A 559 65.58 -22.54 20.07
N LYS A 560 65.81 -21.59 19.16
CA LYS A 560 66.54 -21.87 17.90
C LYS A 560 68.02 -22.23 18.16
N LYS A 561 68.67 -21.61 19.13
CA LYS A 561 70.03 -21.99 19.59
C LYS A 561 70.05 -23.37 20.25
N LEU A 562 69.04 -23.70 21.06
CA LEU A 562 68.93 -24.99 21.74
C LEU A 562 68.69 -26.16 20.76
N ILE A 563 67.92 -25.93 19.69
CA ILE A 563 67.68 -26.93 18.64
C ILE A 563 68.94 -27.14 17.78
N ALA A 564 69.66 -26.08 17.43
CA ALA A 564 70.91 -26.18 16.68
C ALA A 564 72.01 -26.92 17.48
N GLY A 565 72.05 -26.76 18.81
CA GLY A 565 73.00 -27.46 19.67
C GLY A 565 72.71 -28.95 19.89
N ARG A 566 71.47 -29.41 19.63
CA ARG A 566 71.04 -30.81 19.84
C ARG A 566 71.23 -31.70 18.61
N ALA A 567 71.30 -31.12 17.41
CA ALA A 567 71.50 -31.86 16.16
C ALA A 567 72.93 -32.45 15.98
N GLY A 568 73.89 -32.05 16.82
CA GLY A 568 75.28 -32.52 16.75
C GLY A 568 75.62 -33.75 17.61
N ARG A 569 74.67 -34.31 18.37
CA ARG A 569 74.94 -35.43 19.30
C ARG A 569 73.86 -36.51 19.25
N THR A 570 73.93 -37.39 18.25
CA THR A 570 73.36 -38.75 18.37
C THR A 570 74.05 -39.68 17.36
N GLN A 571 75.07 -40.39 17.85
CA GLN A 571 75.67 -41.57 17.24
C GLN A 571 75.44 -42.74 18.21
N ALA A 572 75.08 -43.91 17.68
CA ALA A 572 74.84 -45.21 18.34
C ALA A 572 73.61 -45.26 19.30
N TRP A 573 72.74 -46.28 19.33
CA TRP A 573 72.92 -47.73 19.12
C TRP A 573 71.52 -48.45 19.01
N PRO A 574 71.41 -49.81 18.97
CA PRO A 574 70.85 -50.57 17.86
C PRO A 574 69.44 -51.14 18.06
N ALA A 575 68.92 -51.69 16.96
CA ALA A 575 67.63 -52.35 16.80
C ALA A 575 67.47 -53.67 17.59
N ARG A 576 66.26 -53.85 18.13
CA ARG A 576 65.47 -55.09 18.06
C ARG A 576 64.01 -54.73 17.85
#